data_AF-A0A7V6RNB4-F1
#
_entry.id   AF-A0A7V6RNB4-F1
#
_cell.length_a   1.000
_cell.length_b   1.000
_cell.length_c   1.000
_cell.angle_alpha   90.00
_cell.angle_beta   90.00
_cell.angle_gamma   90.00
#
_symmetry.space_group_name_H-M   'P 1'
#
loop_
_entity.id
_entity.type
_entity.pdbx_description
1 polymer ?
#
loop_
_entity_poly.entity_id
_entity_poly.type
_entity_poly.pdbx_seq_one_letter_code
_entity_poly.pdbx_strand_id
1 'polypeptide(L)'
;MDFNEKKGHWSEKFDIAASELIQRIKELIQEGNVNRIIIRNARGRLLLEIPVTGGVAVGSIITILSPVLAVLGFLAALMARVQVEVIRHHE
;
A
#
# COMPACT_ATOMS: atom_id res chain seq x y z
N MET A 1 -20.80 -17.48 -1.62
CA MET A 1 -21.26 -16.14 -1.21
C MET A 1 -20.02 -15.30 -1.26
N ASP A 2 -19.76 -14.67 -2.40
CA ASP A 2 -18.53 -13.90 -2.61
C ASP A 2 -18.96 -12.59 -3.26
N PHE A 3 -19.55 -11.75 -2.41
CA PHE A 3 -19.77 -10.35 -2.72
C PHE A 3 -18.41 -9.70 -2.93
N ASN A 4 -18.07 -9.31 -4.15
CA ASN A 4 -17.56 -7.95 -4.32
C ASN A 4 -17.77 -7.44 -5.74
N GLU A 5 -18.73 -6.53 -5.85
CA GLU A 5 -19.02 -5.71 -7.01
C GLU A 5 -17.75 -5.03 -7.53
N LYS A 6 -17.45 -5.28 -8.81
CA LYS A 6 -16.55 -4.47 -9.62
C LYS A 6 -17.20 -3.09 -9.84
N LYS A 7 -17.25 -2.26 -8.80
CA LYS A 7 -17.35 -0.81 -9.00
C LYS A 7 -16.02 -0.35 -9.59
N GLY A 8 -16.01 0.66 -10.46
CA GLY A 8 -14.90 1.04 -11.35
C GLY A 8 -13.57 1.38 -10.66
N HIS A 9 -12.85 0.36 -10.18
CA HIS A 9 -11.54 0.52 -9.60
C HIS A 9 -10.51 -0.12 -10.53
N TRP A 10 -9.53 0.66 -10.94
CA TRP A 10 -8.40 0.15 -11.70
C TRP A 10 -7.23 -0.09 -10.76
N SER A 11 -6.50 -1.18 -10.99
CA SER A 11 -5.34 -1.57 -10.19
C SER A 11 -4.06 -1.35 -11.01
N GLU A 12 -3.14 -0.54 -10.49
CA GLU A 12 -1.80 -0.36 -11.05
C GLU A 12 -0.81 -1.26 -10.31
N LYS A 13 0.06 -1.97 -11.03
CA LYS A 13 1.14 -2.76 -10.42
C LYS A 13 2.48 -2.31 -10.95
N PHE A 14 3.43 -2.05 -10.06
CA PHE A 14 4.78 -1.68 -10.43
C PHE A 14 5.79 -2.21 -9.42
N ASP A 15 6.98 -2.52 -9.92
CA ASP A 15 8.10 -3.01 -9.11
C ASP A 15 9.07 -1.86 -8.85
N ILE A 16 9.40 -1.64 -7.59
CA ILE A 16 10.31 -0.58 -7.13
C ILE A 16 11.34 -1.14 -6.16
N ALA A 17 12.45 -0.41 -5.99
CA ALA A 17 13.41 -0.75 -4.94
C ALA A 17 12.76 -0.58 -3.57
N ALA A 18 13.09 -1.45 -2.62
CA ALA A 18 12.55 -1.36 -1.26
C ALA A 18 12.92 -0.03 -0.59
N SER A 19 14.08 0.54 -0.92
CA SER A 19 14.53 1.86 -0.45
C SER A 19 13.62 3.01 -0.92
N GLU A 20 12.98 2.87 -2.08
CA GLU A 20 12.10 3.90 -2.67
C GLU A 20 10.64 3.76 -2.24
N LEU A 21 10.28 2.62 -1.63
CA LEU A 21 8.92 2.29 -1.22
C LEU A 21 8.27 3.37 -0.35
N ILE A 22 9.00 3.85 0.66
CA ILE A 22 8.48 4.86 1.59
C ILE A 22 8.18 6.17 0.86
N GLN A 23 9.04 6.58 -0.08
CA GLN A 23 8.82 7.79 -0.86
C GLN A 23 7.60 7.64 -1.77
N ARG A 24 7.47 6.51 -2.47
CA ARG A 24 6.29 6.24 -3.30
C ARG A 24 4.99 6.18 -2.54
N ILE A 25 4.95 5.55 -1.37
CA ILE A 25 3.75 5.53 -0.53
C ILE A 25 3.33 6.95 -0.14
N LYS A 26 4.29 7.82 0.24
CA LYS A 26 4.00 9.22 0.57
C LYS A 26 3.42 9.97 -0.61
N GLU A 27 4.01 9.83 -1.81
CA GLU A 27 3.50 10.46 -3.03
C GLU A 27 2.08 9.99 -3.36
N LEU A 28 1.81 8.68 -3.29
CA LEU A 28 0.49 8.10 -3.54
C LEU A 28 -0.57 8.63 -2.57
N ILE A 29 -0.21 8.79 -1.29
CA ILE A 29 -1.10 9.37 -0.28
C ILE A 29 -1.33 10.86 -0.55
N GLN A 30 -0.29 11.61 -0.97
CA GLN A 30 -0.42 13.02 -1.32
C GLN A 30 -1.25 13.25 -2.59
N GLU A 31 -1.19 12.33 -3.54
CA GLU A 31 -2.01 12.37 -4.76
C GLU A 31 -3.51 12.27 -4.42
N GLY A 32 -3.87 11.61 -3.31
CA GLY A 32 -5.25 11.51 -2.83
C GLY A 32 -6.19 10.65 -3.66
N ASN A 33 -5.74 10.16 -4.83
CA ASN A 33 -6.51 9.32 -5.75
C ASN A 33 -6.33 7.81 -5.51
N VAL A 34 -5.75 7.45 -4.36
CA VAL A 34 -5.49 6.06 -3.99
C VAL A 34 -6.43 5.66 -2.86
N ASN A 35 -7.09 4.51 -3.01
CA ASN A 35 -7.96 3.96 -1.98
C ASN A 35 -7.32 2.77 -1.25
N ARG A 36 -6.40 2.06 -1.92
CA ARG A 36 -5.70 0.92 -1.32
C ARG A 36 -4.29 0.77 -1.90
N ILE A 37 -3.32 0.50 -1.03
CA ILE A 37 -1.95 0.15 -1.41
C ILE A 37 -1.67 -1.26 -0.90
N ILE A 38 -1.26 -2.14 -1.79
CA ILE A 38 -0.95 -3.54 -1.55
C ILE A 38 0.53 -3.72 -1.86
N ILE A 39 1.32 -4.25 -0.93
CA ILE A 39 2.75 -4.46 -1.08
C ILE A 39 3.00 -5.96 -1.04
N ARG A 40 3.70 -6.46 -2.06
CA ARG A 40 4.08 -7.85 -2.22
C ARG A 40 5.59 -7.98 -2.33
N ASN A 41 6.13 -9.10 -1.88
CA ASN A 41 7.53 -9.43 -2.14
C ASN A 41 7.72 -9.94 -3.57
N ALA A 42 8.98 -10.12 -3.97
CA ALA A 42 9.36 -10.72 -5.25
C ALA A 42 8.79 -12.14 -5.49
N ARG A 43 8.28 -12.81 -4.44
CA ARG A 43 7.62 -14.13 -4.53
C ARG A 43 6.10 -14.01 -4.64
N GLY A 44 5.55 -12.81 -4.82
CA GLY A 44 4.12 -12.53 -4.91
C GLY A 44 3.35 -12.63 -3.59
N ARG A 45 4.03 -12.88 -2.46
CA ARG A 45 3.38 -12.96 -1.14
C ARG A 45 3.02 -11.57 -0.67
N LEU A 46 1.80 -11.42 -0.18
CA LEU A 46 1.32 -10.21 0.49
C LEU A 46 2.20 -9.94 1.72
N LEU A 47 2.84 -8.78 1.72
CA LEU A 47 3.59 -8.27 2.87
C LEU A 47 2.72 -7.34 3.70
N LEU A 48 2.04 -6.41 3.03
CA LEU A 48 1.27 -5.37 3.67
C LEU A 48 0.12 -4.93 2.78
N GLU A 49 -0.99 -4.56 3.38
CA GLU A 49 -2.09 -3.87 2.73
C GLU A 49 -2.47 -2.64 3.57
N ILE A 50 -2.58 -1.49 2.92
CA ILE A 50 -2.86 -0.19 3.53
C ILE A 50 -4.12 0.37 2.86
N PRO A 51 -5.27 0.45 3.57
CA PRO A 51 -6.42 1.22 3.10
C PRO A 51 -6.15 2.73 3.25
N VAL A 52 -6.36 3.48 2.17
CA VAL A 52 -6.15 4.94 2.04
C VAL A 52 -7.51 5.66 1.92
N THR A 53 -8.61 4.96 2.18
CA THR A 53 -9.99 5.46 2.10
C THR A 53 -10.17 6.68 3.01
N GLY A 54 -10.54 7.83 2.42
CA GLY A 54 -10.55 9.15 3.06
C GLY A 54 -11.28 9.17 4.41
N GLY A 55 -10.58 9.62 5.45
CA GLY A 55 -11.19 9.85 6.77
C GLY A 55 -10.25 9.69 7.97
N VAL A 56 -9.03 9.19 7.79
CA VAL A 56 -8.08 9.10 8.89
C VAL A 56 -6.88 9.97 8.56
N ALA A 57 -6.82 11.12 9.22
CA ALA A 57 -5.70 12.03 9.16
C ALA A 57 -4.40 11.24 9.31
N VAL A 58 -3.40 11.60 8.51
CA VAL A 58 -2.06 10.99 8.51
C VAL A 58 -1.49 10.85 9.93
N GLY A 59 -1.94 11.64 10.91
CA GLY A 59 -1.57 11.54 12.32
C GLY A 59 -2.18 10.39 13.13
N SER A 60 -3.38 9.88 12.82
CA SER A 60 -4.07 8.87 13.64
C SER A 60 -3.84 7.42 13.19
N ILE A 61 -3.57 7.18 11.89
CA ILE A 61 -3.17 5.85 11.40
C ILE A 61 -1.79 5.45 11.95
N ILE A 62 -0.83 6.38 12.01
CA ILE A 62 0.55 6.10 12.42
C ILE A 62 0.60 5.55 13.85
N THR A 63 -0.25 6.05 14.75
CA THR A 63 -0.34 5.56 16.13
C THR A 63 -0.82 4.11 16.21
N ILE A 64 -1.81 3.72 15.40
CA ILE A 64 -2.43 2.38 15.45
C ILE A 64 -1.64 1.35 14.62
N LEU A 65 -1.04 1.76 13.50
CA LEU A 65 -0.21 0.88 12.66
C LEU A 65 1.24 0.76 13.13
N SER A 66 1.67 1.51 14.16
CA SER A 66 3.05 1.50 14.65
C SER A 66 3.64 0.09 14.91
N PRO A 67 2.91 -0.90 15.47
CA PRO A 67 3.49 -2.22 15.72
C PRO A 67 3.64 -3.06 14.44
N VAL A 68 2.66 -2.97 13.53
CA VAL A 68 2.63 -3.74 12.28
C VAL A 68 3.64 -3.17 11.29
N LEU A 69 3.78 -1.85 11.22
CA LEU A 69 4.80 -1.17 10.42
C LEU A 69 6.22 -1.46 10.91
N ALA A 70 6.45 -1.58 12.22
CA ALA A 70 7.77 -1.91 12.77
C ALA A 70 8.23 -3.33 12.36
N VAL A 71 7.34 -4.32 12.44
CA VAL A 71 7.64 -5.72 12.05
C VAL A 71 7.89 -5.83 10.54
N LEU A 72 7.16 -5.07 9.73
CA LEU A 72 7.28 -5.12 8.27
C LEU A 72 8.45 -4.30 7.74
N GLY A 73 8.81 -3.19 8.40
CA GLY A 73 9.99 -2.40 8.08
C GLY A 73 11.29 -3.22 8.15
N PHE A 74 11.40 -4.12 9.13
CA PHE A 74 12.54 -5.02 9.26
C PHE A 74 12.66 -6.02 8.09
N LEU A 75 11.54 -6.62 7.67
CA LEU A 75 11.54 -7.60 6.58
C LEU A 75 11.67 -6.96 5.19
N ALA A 76 11.11 -5.77 5.00
CA ALA A 76 11.24 -5.01 3.75
C ALA A 76 12.68 -4.49 3.54
N ALA A 77 13.40 -4.13 4.61
CA ALA A 77 14.79 -3.67 4.54
C ALA A 77 15.77 -4.75 4.03
N LEU A 78 15.40 -6.03 4.17
CA LEU A 78 16.20 -7.15 3.69
C LEU A 78 15.95 -7.50 2.22
N MET A 79 15.00 -6.84 1.55
CA MET A 79 14.63 -7.13 0.17
C MET A 79 15.12 -6.06 -0.79
N ALA A 80 15.71 -6.45 -1.92
CA ALA A 80 16.18 -5.50 -2.93
C ALA A 80 15.02 -4.84 -3.70
N ARG A 81 13.92 -5.58 -3.94
CA ARG A 81 12.75 -5.12 -4.68
C ARG A 81 11.45 -5.60 -4.07
N VAL A 82 10.42 -4.79 -4.25
CA VAL A 82 9.04 -5.07 -3.84
C VAL A 82 8.09 -4.67 -4.97
N GLN A 83 6.97 -5.36 -5.03
CA GLN A 83 5.89 -5.03 -5.96
C GLN A 83 4.82 -4.25 -5.19
N VAL A 84 4.45 -3.10 -5.73
CA VAL A 84 3.38 -2.25 -5.20
C VAL A 84 2.20 -2.33 -6.14
N GLU A 85 1.04 -2.61 -5.58
CA GLU A 85 -0.25 -2.68 -6.26
C GLU A 85 -1.17 -1.62 -5.67
N VAL A 86 -1.62 -0.68 -6.49
CA VAL A 86 -2.41 0.49 -6.08
C VAL A 86 -3.79 0.37 -6.67
N ILE A 87 -4.82 0.46 -5.83
CA ILE A 87 -6.23 0.46 -6.26
C ILE A 87 -6.73 1.90 -6.22
N ARG A 88 -7.10 2.44 -7.38
CA ARG A 88 -7.66 3.78 -7.56
C ARG A 88 -9.12 3.70 -7.99
N HIS A 89 -9.93 4.68 -7.64
CA HIS A 89 -11.30 4.81 -8.16
C HIS A 89 -11.28 5.63 -9.45
N HIS A 90 -12.04 5.21 -10.46
CA HIS A 90 -12.43 6.07 -11.57
C HIS A 90 -13.79 6.70 -11.20
N GLU A 91 -13.83 8.03 -11.10
CA GLU A 91 -15.08 8.78 -11.12
C GLU A 91 -15.59 8.97 -12.55
#